data_AF-A0A0L8H8Q0-F1
#
_entry.id   AF-A0A0L8H8Q0-F1
#
_cell.length_a   1.000
_cell.length_b   1.000
_cell.length_c   1.000
_cell.angle_alpha   90.00
_cell.angle_beta   90.00
_cell.angle_gamma   90.00
#
_symmetry.space_group_name_H-M   'P 1'
#
loop_
_entity.id
_entity.type
_entity.pdbx_description
1 polymer ?
#
loop_
_entity_poly.entity_id
_entity_poly.type
_entity_poly.pdbx_seq_one_letter_code
_entity_poly.pdbx_strand_id
1 'polypeptide(L)'
;MPCNKVTNAEVLKQAALLSITTILCKRRLRWLGYVKWMDDNKILKQLLFKDTCQRSLTKCHIDAKTWVKLAEDRTVWKTSVSKGAKQPEEENNLPLKTKHQRNKDNTLQHLPCLQILPQKLFIKHEGSCRKKTTIT
;
A
#
# COMPACT_ATOMS: atom_id res chain seq x y z
N MET A 1 24.84 8.17 12.01
CA MET A 1 23.41 8.54 11.95
C MET A 1 22.59 7.28 11.66
N PRO A 2 21.71 6.82 12.56
CA PRO A 2 20.85 5.69 12.25
C PRO A 2 19.83 6.15 11.20
N CYS A 3 19.83 5.52 10.03
CA CYS A 3 18.84 5.78 9.00
C CYS A 3 17.52 5.15 9.45
N ASN A 4 16.53 5.98 9.77
CA ASN A 4 15.19 5.52 10.11
C ASN A 4 14.58 4.90 8.84
N LYS A 5 14.52 3.57 8.78
CA LYS A 5 13.91 2.86 7.64
C LYS A 5 12.39 3.02 7.72
N VAL A 6 11.84 3.96 6.95
CA VAL A 6 10.40 4.16 6.78
C VAL A 6 9.90 3.26 5.65
N THR A 7 8.78 2.57 5.84
CA THR A 7 8.21 1.73 4.78
C THR A 7 7.48 2.57 3.73
N ASN A 8 7.43 2.10 2.47
CA ASN A 8 6.70 2.81 1.41
C ASN A 8 5.22 3.05 1.78
N ALA A 9 4.61 2.16 2.58
CA ALA A 9 3.25 2.32 3.07
C ALA A 9 3.13 3.48 4.07
N GLU A 10 4.09 3.66 4.97
CA GLU A 10 4.15 4.80 5.89
C GLU A 10 4.36 6.12 5.15
N VAL A 11 5.24 6.13 4.14
CA VAL A 11 5.47 7.33 3.30
C VAL A 11 4.17 7.76 2.61
N LEU A 12 3.43 6.82 2.02
CA LEU A 12 2.15 7.13 1.35
C LEU A 12 1.09 7.63 2.35
N LYS A 13 1.01 7.02 3.54
CA LYS A 13 0.12 7.48 4.62
C LYS A 13 0.46 8.90 5.09
N GLN A 14 1.74 9.19 5.30
CA GLN A 14 2.21 10.51 5.74
C GLN A 14 1.94 11.59 4.68
N ALA A 15 2.06 11.24 3.40
CA ALA A 15 1.80 12.15 2.29
C ALA A 15 0.31 12.25 1.90
N ALA A 16 -0.58 11.50 2.56
CA ALA A 16 -1.99 11.36 2.18
C ALA A 16 -2.19 10.97 0.69
N LEU A 17 -1.28 10.16 0.15
CA LEU A 17 -1.31 9.71 -1.24
C LEU A 17 -1.87 8.29 -1.35
N LEU A 18 -2.51 8.02 -2.49
CA LEU A 18 -2.97 6.69 -2.84
C LEU A 18 -1.82 5.87 -3.45
N SER A 19 -1.75 4.59 -3.12
CA SER A 19 -0.86 3.65 -3.78
C SER A 19 -1.11 3.59 -5.29
N ILE A 20 -0.05 3.29 -6.06
CA ILE A 20 -0.15 3.07 -7.51
C ILE A 20 -1.17 1.97 -7.85
N THR A 21 -1.30 0.94 -7.02
CA THR A 21 -2.28 -0.13 -7.23
C THR A 21 -3.71 0.39 -7.12
N THR A 22 -3.96 1.29 -6.18
CA THR A 22 -5.24 1.99 -5.98
C THR A 22 -5.58 2.86 -7.19
N ILE A 23 -4.61 3.63 -7.68
CA ILE A 23 -4.77 4.48 -8.86
C ILE A 23 -5.11 3.63 -10.10
N LEU A 24 -4.37 2.54 -10.31
CA LEU A 24 -4.59 1.63 -11.44
C LEU A 24 -5.96 0.93 -11.36
N CYS A 25 -6.39 0.48 -10.17
CA CYS A 25 -7.72 -0.11 -9.98
C CYS A 25 -8.83 0.89 -10.33
N LYS A 26 -8.76 2.13 -9.84
CA LYS A 26 -9.74 3.18 -10.18
C LYS A 26 -9.82 3.44 -11.69
N ARG A 27 -8.68 3.55 -12.37
CA ARG A 27 -8.64 3.79 -13.83
C ARG A 27 -9.28 2.65 -14.60
N ARG A 28 -8.90 1.40 -14.29
CA ARG A 28 -9.45 0.19 -14.93
C ARG A 28 -10.96 0.07 -14.72
N LEU A 29 -11.44 0.27 -13.49
CA LEU A 29 -12.87 0.15 -13.17
C LEU A 29 -13.70 1.32 -13.74
N ARG A 30 -13.13 2.52 -13.85
CA ARG A 30 -13.79 3.63 -14.55
C ARG A 30 -14.05 3.31 -16.02
N TRP A 31 -13.05 2.69 -16.67
CA TRP A 31 -13.15 2.22 -18.04
C TRP A 31 -14.11 1.03 -18.17
N LEU A 32 -14.06 0.08 -17.24
CA LEU A 32 -14.99 -1.06 -17.20
C LEU A 32 -16.47 -0.61 -17.13
N GLY A 33 -16.78 0.40 -16.33
CA GLY A 33 -18.15 0.93 -16.31
C GLY A 33 -18.59 1.55 -17.64
N TYR A 34 -17.67 1.92 -18.53
CA TYR A 34 -17.97 2.32 -19.90
C TYR A 34 -18.15 1.10 -20.83
N VAL A 35 -17.39 0.02 -20.60
CA VAL A 35 -17.51 -1.25 -21.36
C VAL A 35 -18.91 -1.85 -21.31
N LYS A 36 -19.66 -1.65 -20.22
CA LYS A 36 -21.09 -2.05 -20.13
C LYS A 36 -21.92 -1.50 -21.29
N TRP A 37 -21.59 -0.31 -21.78
CA TRP A 37 -22.31 0.40 -22.84
C TRP A 37 -21.72 0.17 -24.23
N MET A 38 -20.66 -0.63 -24.36
CA MET A 38 -20.16 -1.08 -25.66
C MET A 38 -20.99 -2.28 -26.16
N ASP A 39 -21.17 -2.36 -27.48
CA ASP A 39 -21.81 -3.51 -28.13
C ASP A 39 -21.10 -4.84 -27.81
N ASP A 40 -21.88 -5.89 -27.58
CA ASP A 40 -21.37 -7.24 -27.28
C ASP A 40 -20.62 -7.88 -28.46
N ASN A 41 -20.86 -7.39 -29.67
CA ASN A 41 -20.22 -7.86 -30.90
C ASN A 41 -18.75 -7.44 -31.01
N LYS A 42 -18.24 -6.61 -30.09
CA LYS A 42 -16.86 -6.12 -30.11
C LYS A 42 -15.96 -7.09 -29.33
N ILE A 43 -15.06 -7.79 -30.05
CA ILE A 43 -14.03 -8.70 -29.48
C ILE A 43 -13.24 -8.04 -28.33
N LEU A 44 -13.00 -6.73 -28.43
CA LEU A 44 -12.35 -5.90 -27.41
C LEU A 44 -13.05 -5.97 -26.03
N LYS A 45 -14.38 -6.12 -25.99
CA LYS A 45 -15.17 -6.23 -24.75
C LYS A 45 -14.83 -7.51 -23.99
N GLN A 46 -14.77 -8.64 -24.69
CA GLN A 46 -14.51 -9.94 -24.09
C GLN A 46 -13.05 -10.09 -23.65
N LEU A 47 -12.11 -9.66 -24.49
CA LEU A 47 -10.68 -9.79 -24.22
C LEU A 47 -10.24 -8.97 -22.99
N LEU A 48 -10.73 -7.73 -22.87
CA LEU A 48 -10.32 -6.82 -21.80
C LEU A 48 -11.01 -7.08 -20.47
N PHE A 49 -12.19 -7.71 -20.47
CA PHE A 49 -12.91 -8.06 -19.25
C PHE A 49 -12.19 -9.17 -18.46
N LYS A 50 -11.79 -10.24 -19.15
CA LYS A 50 -11.30 -11.50 -18.57
C LYS A 50 -10.09 -11.30 -17.64
N ASP A 51 -9.06 -10.61 -18.11
CA ASP A 51 -7.76 -10.66 -17.40
C ASP A 51 -7.49 -9.45 -16.48
N THR A 52 -7.92 -8.26 -16.91
CA THR A 52 -7.52 -7.01 -16.25
C THR A 52 -8.60 -6.46 -15.31
N CYS A 53 -9.86 -6.59 -15.71
CA CYS A 53 -10.98 -6.02 -15.00
C CYS A 53 -11.44 -6.91 -13.83
N GLN A 54 -11.47 -8.24 -14.03
CA GLN A 54 -11.86 -9.20 -13.00
C GLN A 54 -10.99 -9.09 -11.73
N ARG A 55 -9.65 -9.00 -11.88
CA ARG A 55 -8.75 -8.80 -10.73
C ARG A 55 -9.00 -7.48 -10.00
N SER A 56 -9.33 -6.42 -10.73
CA SER A 56 -9.56 -5.09 -10.15
C SER A 56 -10.91 -5.05 -9.40
N LEU A 57 -11.93 -5.77 -9.91
CA LEU A 57 -13.22 -5.97 -9.24
C LEU A 57 -13.05 -6.71 -7.92
N THR A 58 -12.36 -7.85 -7.92
CA THR A 58 -12.09 -8.63 -6.71
C THR A 58 -11.32 -7.81 -5.67
N LYS A 59 -10.30 -7.05 -6.10
CA LYS A 59 -9.54 -6.16 -5.21
C LYS A 59 -10.38 -5.04 -4.58
N CYS A 60 -11.41 -4.60 -5.27
CA CYS A 60 -12.32 -3.56 -4.78
C CYS A 60 -13.56 -4.15 -4.08
N HIS A 61 -13.59 -5.47 -3.84
CA HIS A 61 -14.73 -6.20 -3.28
C HIS A 61 -16.04 -5.94 -4.05
N ILE A 62 -15.95 -5.75 -5.36
CA ILE A 62 -17.10 -5.65 -6.26
C ILE A 62 -17.27 -7.02 -6.89
N ASP A 63 -18.45 -7.61 -6.73
CA ASP A 63 -18.72 -8.93 -7.28
C ASP A 63 -18.74 -8.90 -8.83
N ALA A 64 -18.03 -9.84 -9.43
CA ALA A 64 -17.81 -9.92 -10.86
C ALA A 64 -19.04 -10.44 -11.64
N LYS A 65 -20.08 -10.94 -10.97
CA LYS A 65 -21.35 -11.31 -11.60
C LYS A 65 -22.37 -10.17 -11.55
N THR A 66 -22.34 -9.35 -10.51
CA THR A 66 -23.30 -8.25 -10.28
C THR A 66 -22.81 -6.87 -10.72
N TRP A 67 -21.54 -6.72 -11.14
CA TRP A 67 -21.00 -5.41 -11.56
C TRP A 67 -21.77 -4.75 -12.71
N VAL A 68 -22.37 -5.50 -13.63
CA VAL A 68 -23.14 -4.95 -14.76
C VAL A 68 -24.35 -4.17 -14.24
N LYS A 69 -25.10 -4.77 -13.30
CA LYS A 69 -26.25 -4.13 -12.64
C LYS A 69 -25.80 -2.90 -11.84
N LEU A 70 -24.70 -3.01 -11.11
CA LEU A 70 -24.11 -1.87 -10.39
C LEU A 70 -23.63 -0.75 -11.33
N ALA A 71 -23.25 -1.08 -12.57
CA ALA A 71 -22.76 -0.14 -13.57
C ALA A 71 -23.88 0.52 -14.40
N GLU A 72 -25.13 0.08 -14.24
CA GLU A 72 -26.29 0.73 -14.86
C GLU A 72 -26.44 2.17 -14.37
N ASP A 73 -26.38 2.36 -13.05
CA ASP A 73 -26.29 3.70 -12.47
C ASP A 73 -24.83 4.14 -12.36
N ARG A 74 -24.47 5.15 -13.14
CA ARG A 74 -23.11 5.69 -13.19
C ARG A 74 -22.66 6.34 -11.87
N THR A 75 -23.59 6.90 -11.10
CA THR A 75 -23.29 7.55 -9.82
C THR A 75 -22.97 6.51 -8.76
N VAL A 76 -23.80 5.46 -8.67
CA VAL A 76 -23.61 4.28 -7.79
C VAL A 76 -22.33 3.53 -8.15
N TRP A 77 -22.03 3.39 -9.45
CA TRP A 77 -20.78 2.80 -9.90
C TRP A 77 -19.56 3.58 -9.40
N LYS A 78 -19.56 4.91 -9.56
CA LYS A 78 -18.43 5.76 -9.16
C LYS A 78 -18.19 5.74 -7.66
N THR A 79 -19.26 5.78 -6.86
CA THR A 79 -19.16 5.73 -5.39
C THR A 79 -18.68 4.35 -4.94
N SER A 80 -19.19 3.26 -5.52
CA SER A 80 -18.76 1.89 -5.23
C SER A 80 -17.28 1.65 -5.56
N VAL A 81 -16.83 2.07 -6.75
CA VAL A 81 -15.41 1.98 -7.14
C VAL A 81 -14.53 2.85 -6.23
N SER A 82 -15.00 4.05 -5.86
CA SER A 82 -14.23 4.94 -4.97
C SER A 82 -14.14 4.39 -3.54
N LYS A 83 -15.19 3.74 -3.04
CA LYS A 83 -15.22 3.07 -1.75
C LYS A 83 -14.34 1.82 -1.76
N GLY A 84 -14.52 0.94 -2.73
CA GLY A 84 -13.76 -0.30 -2.88
C GLY A 84 -12.26 -0.06 -3.10
N ALA A 85 -11.89 0.99 -3.83
CA ALA A 85 -10.48 1.36 -4.01
C ALA A 85 -9.86 2.05 -2.78
N LYS A 86 -10.66 2.51 -1.82
CA LYS A 86 -10.17 3.00 -0.52
C LYS A 86 -10.06 1.86 0.50
N GLN A 87 -10.80 0.77 0.31
CA GLN A 87 -10.63 -0.51 1.02
C GLN A 87 -9.41 -1.26 0.44
N PRO A 88 -8.71 -2.10 1.24
CA PRO A 88 -7.71 -1.65 2.18
C PRO A 88 -6.31 -1.73 1.55
N GLU A 89 -5.60 -0.60 1.53
CA GLU A 89 -4.14 -0.62 1.35
C GLU A 89 -3.45 -1.44 2.46
N GLU A 90 -4.08 -1.56 3.62
CA GLU A 90 -3.62 -2.35 4.76
C GLU A 90 -3.64 -3.87 4.46
N GLU A 91 -4.76 -4.40 3.96
CA GLU A 91 -4.99 -5.82 3.69
C GLU A 91 -4.11 -6.33 2.53
N ASN A 92 -3.94 -5.50 1.50
CA ASN A 92 -3.01 -5.81 0.42
C ASN A 92 -1.53 -5.76 0.85
N ASN A 93 -1.19 -4.99 1.89
CA ASN A 93 0.15 -4.93 2.43
C ASN A 93 0.44 -6.03 3.47
N LEU A 94 -0.58 -6.64 4.10
CA LEU A 94 -0.39 -7.71 5.09
C LEU A 94 0.50 -8.85 4.55
N PRO A 95 0.26 -9.44 3.36
CA PRO A 95 1.11 -10.51 2.84
C PRO A 95 2.56 -10.07 2.59
N LEU A 96 2.76 -8.81 2.16
CA LEU A 96 4.08 -8.23 1.92
C LEU A 96 4.81 -7.98 3.24
N LYS A 97 4.10 -7.46 4.26
CA LYS A 97 4.58 -7.29 5.62
C LYS A 97 4.96 -8.64 6.24
N THR A 98 4.14 -9.68 6.09
CA THR A 98 4.43 -11.04 6.59
C THR A 98 5.63 -11.66 5.89
N LYS A 99 5.79 -11.49 4.57
CA LYS A 99 6.99 -11.94 3.84
C LYS A 99 8.25 -11.20 4.30
N HIS A 100 8.15 -9.88 4.48
CA HIS A 100 9.27 -9.08 4.98
C HIS A 100 9.68 -9.50 6.40
N GLN A 101 8.69 -9.72 7.28
CA GLN A 101 8.92 -10.21 8.63
C GLN A 101 9.57 -11.59 8.62
N ARG A 102 9.04 -12.54 7.84
CA ARG A 102 9.62 -13.88 7.71
C ARG A 102 11.05 -13.86 7.16
N ASN A 103 11.35 -13.01 6.17
CA ASN A 103 12.72 -12.86 5.66
C ASN A 103 13.66 -12.24 6.70
N LYS A 104 13.14 -11.31 7.52
CA LYS A 104 13.88 -10.74 8.64
C LYS A 104 14.16 -11.80 9.70
N ASP A 105 13.15 -12.58 10.08
CA ASP A 105 13.28 -13.67 11.06
C ASP A 105 14.25 -14.75 10.56
N ASN A 106 14.19 -15.16 9.29
CA ASN A 106 15.13 -16.11 8.69
C ASN A 106 16.57 -15.58 8.66
N THR A 107 16.75 -14.28 8.38
CA THR A 107 18.07 -13.62 8.40
C THR A 107 18.64 -13.58 9.82
N LEU A 108 17.79 -13.30 10.81
CA LEU A 108 18.16 -13.30 12.23
C LEU A 108 18.45 -14.70 12.76
N GLN A 109 17.77 -15.74 12.24
CA GLN A 109 18.02 -17.14 12.56
C GLN A 109 19.35 -17.66 11.98
N HIS A 110 19.69 -17.27 10.74
CA HIS A 110 20.92 -17.72 10.08
C HIS A 110 22.17 -16.91 10.50
N LEU A 111 22.00 -15.66 10.96
CA LEU A 111 23.08 -14.81 11.50
C LEU A 111 22.68 -14.24 12.88
N PRO A 112 22.77 -15.06 13.95
CA PRO A 112 22.34 -14.66 15.30
C PRO A 112 23.13 -13.48 15.87
N CYS A 113 24.35 -13.22 15.37
CA CYS A 113 25.18 -12.11 15.83
C CYS A 113 24.54 -10.73 15.57
N LEU A 114 23.61 -10.61 14.62
CA LEU A 114 22.85 -9.38 14.35
C LEU A 114 21.79 -9.09 15.42
N GLN A 115 21.46 -10.05 16.30
CA GLN A 115 20.52 -9.89 17.41
C GLN A 115 21.16 -9.31 18.68
N ILE A 116 22.50 -9.33 18.77
CA ILE A 116 23.25 -8.93 19.98
C ILE A 116 23.67 -7.45 19.93
N LEU A 117 23.35 -6.70 18.87
CA LEU A 117 23.67 -5.26 18.85
C LEU A 117 22.86 -4.55 19.95
N PRO A 118 23.51 -4.02 21.00
CA PRO A 118 22.81 -3.46 22.13
C PRO A 118 22.09 -2.18 21.68
N GLN A 119 20.77 -2.15 21.88
CA GLN A 119 20.01 -0.91 21.85
C GLN A 119 20.52 -0.04 23.02
N LYS A 120 21.18 1.07 22.68
CA LYS A 120 21.57 2.17 23.58
C LYS A 120 22.51 1.80 24.73
N LEU A 121 23.82 1.92 24.50
CA LEU A 121 24.69 2.46 25.56
C LEU A 121 24.46 3.96 25.65
N PHE A 122 23.57 4.38 26.55
CA PHE A 122 23.51 5.76 27.03
C PHE A 122 24.61 5.93 28.08
N ILE A 123 25.83 6.26 27.65
CA ILE A 123 26.88 6.69 28.58
C ILE A 123 26.56 8.13 28.96
N LYS A 124 26.05 8.33 30.18
CA LYS A 124 26.08 9.63 30.85
C LYS A 124 27.55 9.96 31.11
N HIS A 125 28.14 10.88 30.35
CA HIS A 125 29.40 11.47 30.75
C HIS A 125 29.09 12.64 31.68
N GLU A 126 29.23 12.44 32.99
CA GLU A 126 29.37 13.55 33.92
C GLU A 126 30.72 14.23 33.62
N GLY A 127 30.63 15.39 32.97
CA GLY A 127 31.79 16.21 32.58
C GLY A 127 31.69 17.57 33.23
N SER A 128 32.24 17.66 34.44
CA SER A 128 32.63 18.87 35.19
C SER A 128 32.88 20.10 34.30
N CYS A 129 31.99 21.09 34.39
CA CYS A 129 32.15 22.39 33.74
C CYS A 129 33.10 23.25 34.60
N ARG A 130 34.40 23.20 34.27
CA ARG A 130 35.43 24.04 34.89
C ARG A 130 35.26 25.47 34.35
N LYS A 131 34.91 26.39 35.25
CA LYS A 131 34.76 27.84 35.03
C LYS A 131 35.96 28.39 34.24
N LYS A 132 35.71 29.08 33.12
CA LYS A 132 36.71 29.95 32.50
C LYS A 132 36.40 31.39 32.91
N THR A 133 37.31 31.89 33.72
CA THR A 133 37.42 33.26 34.25
C THR A 133 37.66 34.25 33.12
N THR A 134 36.94 35.37 33.19
CA THR A 134 37.20 36.62 32.47
C THR A 134 38.63 37.10 32.71
N ILE A 135 39.37 37.43 31.65
CA ILE A 135 40.57 38.26 31.77
C ILE A 135 40.58 39.27 30.61
N THR A 136 40.48 40.55 31.02
CA THR A 136 40.72 41.85 30.34
C THR A 136 40.01 42.16 29.04
#